data_AF-A0A513ZV64-F1
#
_entry.id   AF-A0A513ZV64-F1
#
_cell.length_a   1.000
_cell.length_b   1.000
_cell.length_c   1.000
_cell.angle_alpha   90.00
_cell.angle_beta   90.00
_cell.angle_gamma   90.00
#
_symmetry.space_group_name_H-M   'P 1'
#
loop_
_entity.id
_entity.type
_entity.pdbx_description
1 polymer ?
#
loop_
_entity_poly.entity_id
_entity_poly.type
_entity_poly.pdbx_seq_one_letter_code
_entity_poly.pdbx_strand_id
1 'polypeptide(L)'
;MKYIVVFLVFAMAEITIGEARTCQQCTAIGKSDCTGQSVSCPNKHDVCANTIEQNVANGELKSVFSRRCLNKRELCRKILSANSTGIEMIQYNDCCYTNNCNKGPIKMPKKKPKENGYYCLSCFTVGSNRCIGDHKLFPCTGNERDCFVFTGKATIPGEKESTFYNSGCITEGACDYVPDIIVGTKVHKTSSIRCSAAQRARKRYLDQCEDERYKK
;
A
#
# COMPACT_ATOMS: atom_id res chain seq x y z
N MET A 1 -34.68 55.06 33.49
CA MET A 1 -35.23 53.68 33.49
C MET A 1 -35.97 53.50 32.19
N LYS A 2 -35.78 52.52 31.31
CA LYS A 2 -34.89 51.36 31.12
C LYS A 2 -35.01 51.11 29.59
N TYR A 3 -33.90 51.12 28.84
CA TYR A 3 -33.35 49.96 28.07
C TYR A 3 -34.40 49.28 27.16
N ILE A 4 -34.18 49.02 25.87
CA ILE A 4 -33.03 48.37 25.23
C ILE A 4 -33.03 48.76 23.74
N VAL A 5 -31.88 49.24 23.26
CA VAL A 5 -31.52 49.25 21.83
C VAL A 5 -31.28 47.80 21.44
N VAL A 6 -32.13 47.24 20.58
CA VAL A 6 -31.98 45.87 20.06
C VAL A 6 -30.80 45.87 19.08
N PHE A 7 -29.62 45.52 19.58
CA PHE A 7 -28.45 45.23 18.75
C PHE A 7 -28.67 43.86 18.06
N LEU A 8 -28.97 43.90 16.77
CA LEU A 8 -28.88 42.74 15.87
C LEU A 8 -27.41 42.36 15.70
N VAL A 9 -26.91 41.49 16.58
CA VAL A 9 -25.63 40.80 16.39
C VAL A 9 -25.89 39.66 15.40
N PHE A 10 -25.71 39.92 14.11
CA PHE A 10 -25.54 38.87 13.12
C PHE A 10 -24.23 38.15 13.42
N ALA A 11 -24.31 37.06 14.18
CA ALA A 11 -23.21 36.11 14.28
C ALA A 11 -22.99 35.53 12.88
N MET A 12 -21.99 36.05 12.16
CA MET A 12 -21.43 35.38 10.99
C MET A 12 -20.83 34.08 11.51
N ALA A 13 -21.61 33.00 11.44
CA ALA A 13 -21.03 31.67 11.45
C ALA A 13 -20.17 31.59 10.20
N GLU A 14 -18.87 31.87 10.36
CA GLU A 14 -17.88 31.46 9.38
C GLU A 14 -18.01 29.95 9.25
N ILE A 15 -18.79 29.53 8.25
CA ILE A 15 -18.57 28.24 7.63
C ILE A 15 -17.17 28.39 7.07
N THR A 16 -16.16 28.01 7.86
CA THR A 16 -14.82 27.80 7.37
C THR A 16 -14.97 26.70 6.33
N ILE A 17 -15.18 27.10 5.08
CA ILE A 17 -15.05 26.21 3.94
C ILE A 17 -13.58 25.83 3.99
N GLY A 18 -13.29 24.69 4.62
CA GLY A 18 -11.91 24.22 4.79
C GLY A 18 -11.27 24.20 3.41
N GLU A 19 -10.34 25.12 3.19
CA GLU A 19 -9.65 25.26 1.92
C GLU A 19 -8.95 23.95 1.58
N ALA A 20 -8.87 23.64 0.28
CA ALA A 20 -8.13 22.47 -0.18
C ALA A 20 -6.67 22.58 0.29
N ARG A 21 -6.20 21.55 1.02
CA ARG A 21 -4.83 21.54 1.56
C ARG A 21 -3.81 21.59 0.43
N THR A 22 -2.64 22.17 0.70
CA THR A 22 -1.51 22.13 -0.22
C THR A 22 -0.43 21.19 0.29
N CYS A 23 0.19 20.41 -0.60
CA CYS A 23 1.23 19.45 -0.25
C CYS A 23 2.39 19.50 -1.25
N GLN A 24 3.58 19.09 -0.80
CA GLN A 24 4.70 18.87 -1.70
C GLN A 24 4.43 17.63 -2.56
N GLN A 25 4.74 17.71 -3.86
CA GLN A 25 4.59 16.60 -4.79
C GLN A 25 5.88 16.29 -5.56
N CYS A 26 6.40 15.07 -5.41
CA CYS A 26 7.52 14.54 -6.17
C CYS A 26 7.59 13.01 -6.05
N THR A 27 8.37 12.38 -6.93
CA THR A 27 8.68 10.95 -6.88
C THR A 27 10.13 10.73 -7.27
N ALA A 28 10.84 9.87 -6.54
CA ALA A 28 12.22 9.49 -6.83
C ALA A 28 12.47 8.00 -6.59
N ILE A 29 13.16 7.36 -7.53
CA ILE A 29 13.56 5.94 -7.44
C ILE A 29 14.92 5.86 -6.74
N GLY A 30 15.08 4.90 -5.83
CA GLY A 30 16.33 4.61 -5.14
C GLY A 30 16.79 5.68 -4.14
N LYS A 31 15.95 6.68 -3.85
CA LYS A 31 16.24 7.77 -2.91
C LYS A 31 15.32 7.70 -1.70
N SER A 32 15.77 8.24 -0.58
CA SER A 32 14.99 8.39 0.66
C SER A 32 14.30 9.75 0.78
N ASP A 33 14.50 10.64 -0.19
CA ASP A 33 13.88 11.96 -0.25
C ASP A 33 13.79 12.47 -1.70
N CYS A 34 12.92 13.46 -1.93
CA CYS A 34 12.83 14.21 -3.18
C CYS A 34 12.36 15.65 -2.92
N THR A 35 12.68 16.57 -3.82
CA THR A 35 12.17 17.95 -3.80
C THR A 35 11.16 18.12 -4.93
N GLY A 36 10.06 18.80 -4.64
CA GLY A 36 8.92 18.92 -5.53
C GLY A 36 8.24 20.28 -5.43
N GLN A 37 7.16 20.45 -6.18
CA GLN A 37 6.34 21.66 -6.12
C GLN A 37 5.24 21.53 -5.06
N SER A 38 4.81 22.66 -4.51
CA SER A 38 3.59 22.73 -3.69
C SER A 38 2.38 22.72 -4.62
N VAL A 39 1.50 21.73 -4.47
CA VAL A 39 0.25 21.62 -5.24
C VAL A 39 -0.96 21.68 -4.31
N SER A 40 -2.10 22.16 -4.82
CA SER A 40 -3.39 22.04 -4.12
C SER A 40 -3.93 20.63 -4.30
N CYS A 41 -4.36 19.99 -3.21
CA CYS A 41 -4.90 18.65 -3.25
C CYS A 41 -6.32 18.61 -3.84
N PRO A 42 -6.66 17.59 -4.64
CA PRO A 42 -7.94 17.54 -5.34
C PRO A 42 -9.14 17.42 -4.40
N ASN A 43 -9.01 16.75 -3.24
CA ASN A 43 -10.12 16.61 -2.30
C ASN A 43 -9.87 17.37 -0.99
N LYS A 44 -10.94 17.94 -0.42
CA LYS A 44 -10.91 18.71 0.84
C LYS A 44 -10.35 17.93 2.03
N HIS A 45 -10.53 16.61 2.02
CA HIS A 45 -10.10 15.72 3.10
C HIS A 45 -8.75 15.06 2.86
N ASP A 46 -8.08 15.40 1.75
CA ASP A 46 -6.74 14.90 1.47
C ASP A 46 -5.76 15.35 2.56
N VAL A 47 -4.76 14.52 2.79
CA VAL A 47 -3.65 14.77 3.72
C VAL A 47 -2.34 14.73 2.97
N CYS A 48 -1.33 15.42 3.49
CA CYS A 48 0.01 15.33 2.91
C CYS A 48 0.68 14.05 3.39
N ALA A 49 1.30 13.31 2.46
CA ALA A 49 2.01 12.08 2.76
C ALA A 49 3.44 12.11 2.20
N ASN A 50 4.38 11.63 3.00
CA ASN A 50 5.62 11.04 2.55
C ASN A 50 5.39 9.52 2.44
N THR A 51 5.65 8.94 1.28
CA THR A 51 5.39 7.52 0.99
C THR A 51 6.68 6.85 0.59
N ILE A 52 6.98 5.70 1.18
CA ILE A 52 8.03 4.80 0.69
C ILE A 52 7.39 3.50 0.28
N GLU A 53 7.69 3.07 -0.94
CA GLU A 53 7.45 1.72 -1.43
C GLU A 53 8.78 1.00 -1.58
N GLN A 54 8.83 -0.25 -1.12
CA GLN A 54 9.96 -1.15 -1.31
C GLN A 54 9.46 -2.45 -1.92
N ASN A 55 10.12 -2.88 -2.99
CA ASN A 55 9.92 -4.16 -3.64
C ASN A 55 11.21 -4.96 -3.49
N VAL A 56 11.11 -6.20 -3.02
CA VAL A 56 12.20 -7.17 -3.04
C VAL A 56 11.83 -8.24 -4.04
N ALA A 57 12.50 -8.25 -5.18
CA ALA A 57 12.32 -9.26 -6.23
C ALA A 57 13.70 -9.83 -6.56
N ASN A 58 13.82 -11.17 -6.66
CA ASN A 58 15.09 -11.87 -6.92
C ASN A 58 16.24 -11.47 -5.97
N GLY A 59 15.94 -11.10 -4.72
CA GLY A 59 16.94 -10.64 -3.74
C GLY A 59 17.39 -9.19 -3.92
N GLU A 60 16.91 -8.48 -4.94
CA GLU A 60 17.22 -7.07 -5.15
C GLU A 60 16.13 -6.18 -4.54
N LEU A 61 16.57 -5.22 -3.72
CA LEU A 61 15.70 -4.18 -3.17
C LEU A 61 15.57 -3.03 -4.18
N LYS A 62 14.34 -2.76 -4.62
CA LYS A 62 13.96 -1.57 -5.40
C LYS A 62 13.08 -0.68 -4.52
N SER A 63 13.44 0.59 -4.40
CA SER A 63 12.71 1.54 -3.55
C SER A 63 12.24 2.76 -4.33
N VAL A 64 11.10 3.30 -3.93
CA VAL A 64 10.55 4.56 -4.43
C VAL A 64 10.11 5.41 -3.25
N PHE A 65 10.52 6.67 -3.26
CA PHE A 65 10.03 7.69 -2.34
C PHE A 65 9.13 8.65 -3.09
N SER A 66 8.01 9.04 -2.49
CA SER A 66 7.07 10.00 -3.05
C SER A 66 6.53 10.94 -1.99
N ARG A 67 6.41 12.22 -2.37
CA ARG A 67 5.60 13.21 -1.67
C ARG A 67 4.30 13.38 -2.46
N ARG A 68 3.14 13.32 -1.80
CA ARG A 68 1.83 13.40 -2.48
C ARG A 68 0.70 13.85 -1.56
N CYS A 69 -0.42 14.23 -2.19
CA CYS A 69 -1.72 14.21 -1.55
C CYS A 69 -2.21 12.75 -1.42
N LEU A 70 -2.83 12.42 -0.29
CA LEU A 70 -3.42 11.12 -0.03
C LEU A 70 -4.87 11.32 0.41
N ASN A 71 -5.80 10.68 -0.32
CA ASN A 71 -7.24 10.75 -0.06
C ASN A 71 -7.75 9.68 0.93
N LYS A 72 -6.84 8.87 1.48
CA LYS A 72 -7.14 7.78 2.41
C LYS A 72 -6.35 7.92 3.71
N ARG A 73 -6.86 8.77 4.60
CA ARG A 73 -6.24 9.08 5.91
C ARG A 73 -6.08 7.85 6.79
N GLU A 74 -6.95 6.85 6.65
CA GLU A 74 -6.94 5.60 7.38
C GLU A 74 -5.71 4.73 7.10
N LEU A 75 -4.96 5.01 6.02
CA LEU A 75 -3.73 4.31 5.65
C LEU A 75 -2.47 4.96 6.22
N CYS A 76 -2.62 6.12 6.86
CA CYS A 76 -1.52 6.80 7.52
C CYS A 76 -0.96 5.96 8.66
N ARG A 77 0.38 5.89 8.73
CA ARG A 77 1.14 5.13 9.72
C ARG A 77 0.85 3.62 9.73
N LYS A 78 0.29 3.08 8.65
CA LYS A 78 0.12 1.64 8.45
C LYS A 78 1.09 1.13 7.38
N ILE A 79 1.61 -0.06 7.61
CA ILE A 79 2.35 -0.81 6.59
C ILE A 79 1.33 -1.58 5.77
N LEU A 80 1.37 -1.34 4.48
CA LEU A 80 0.73 -2.17 3.47
C LEU A 80 1.76 -3.18 3.00
N SER A 81 1.31 -4.41 2.83
CA SER A 81 2.17 -5.53 2.44
C SER A 81 1.44 -6.41 1.44
N ALA A 82 2.12 -6.79 0.37
CA ALA A 82 1.75 -7.85 -0.55
C ALA A 82 2.96 -8.77 -0.72
N ASN A 83 2.83 -10.02 -0.32
CA ASN A 83 3.95 -10.95 -0.23
C ASN A 83 3.61 -12.27 -0.91
N SER A 84 4.51 -12.76 -1.74
CA SER A 84 4.38 -14.04 -2.42
C SER A 84 5.74 -14.68 -2.66
N THR A 85 5.72 -15.83 -3.30
CA THR A 85 6.92 -16.55 -3.69
C THR A 85 7.68 -15.72 -4.73
N GLY A 86 8.85 -15.19 -4.33
CA GLY A 86 9.77 -14.49 -5.25
C GLY A 86 9.59 -12.98 -5.32
N ILE A 87 8.52 -12.42 -4.73
CA ILE A 87 8.35 -10.97 -4.62
C ILE A 87 7.67 -10.57 -3.31
N GLU A 88 8.25 -9.56 -2.66
CA GLU A 88 7.64 -8.86 -1.53
C GLU A 88 7.50 -7.38 -1.89
N MET A 89 6.32 -6.81 -1.69
CA MET A 89 6.07 -5.38 -1.78
C MET A 89 5.58 -4.87 -0.42
N ILE A 90 6.19 -3.81 0.06
CA ILE A 90 5.73 -3.08 1.25
C ILE A 90 5.64 -1.59 0.96
N GLN A 91 4.60 -0.94 1.48
CA GLN A 91 4.42 0.49 1.41
C GLN A 91 4.09 1.07 2.78
N TYR A 92 4.65 2.24 3.07
CA TYR A 92 4.37 2.99 4.27
C TYR A 92 4.08 4.45 3.94
N ASN A 93 3.01 4.99 4.53
CA ASN A 93 2.60 6.39 4.39
C ASN A 93 2.79 7.12 5.72
N ASP A 94 3.74 8.06 5.79
CA ASP A 94 3.84 9.00 6.90
C ASP A 94 3.06 10.27 6.56
N CYS A 95 2.01 10.54 7.32
CA CYS A 95 1.07 11.62 7.03
C CYS A 95 1.14 12.77 8.01
N CYS A 96 0.81 13.95 7.51
CA CYS A 96 0.66 15.16 8.29
C CYS A 96 -0.49 16.02 7.74
N TYR A 97 -0.95 17.00 8.53
CA TYR A 97 -2.30 17.57 8.37
C TYR A 97 -2.33 19.07 8.08
N THR A 98 -1.17 19.71 7.96
CA THR A 98 -1.02 21.13 7.67
C THR A 98 -0.43 21.35 6.27
N ASN A 99 -0.54 22.56 5.73
CA ASN A 99 -0.04 22.85 4.39
C ASN A 99 1.48 22.60 4.28
N ASN A 100 1.88 21.88 3.23
CA ASN A 100 3.27 21.58 2.88
C ASN A 100 4.08 20.94 4.02
N CYS A 101 3.43 20.18 4.90
CA CYS A 101 4.09 19.57 6.06
C CYS A 101 4.93 18.33 5.74
N ASN A 102 4.72 17.70 4.59
CA ASN A 102 5.40 16.48 4.16
C ASN A 102 6.83 16.79 3.67
N LYS A 103 7.68 17.23 4.59
CA LYS A 103 9.07 17.60 4.35
C LYS A 103 10.03 16.57 4.94
N GLY A 104 11.23 16.54 4.39
CA GLY A 104 12.32 15.70 4.87
C GLY A 104 12.16 14.21 4.53
N PRO A 105 13.19 13.41 4.82
CA PRO A 105 13.19 11.98 4.55
C PRO A 105 12.36 11.23 5.57
N ILE A 106 11.84 10.07 5.17
CA ILE A 106 11.30 9.06 6.10
C ILE A 106 12.06 7.75 5.93
N LYS A 107 11.82 6.79 6.83
CA LYS A 107 12.36 5.44 6.72
C LYS A 107 11.22 4.43 6.76
N MET A 108 11.38 3.34 6.02
CA MET A 108 10.47 2.20 6.13
C MET A 108 10.51 1.68 7.58
N PRO A 109 9.37 1.60 8.29
CA PRO A 109 9.35 1.01 9.60
C PRO A 109 9.69 -0.48 9.51
N LYS A 110 10.29 -1.03 10.57
CA LYS A 110 10.62 -2.46 10.61
C LYS A 110 9.32 -3.29 10.50
N LYS A 111 9.18 -4.05 9.42
CA LYS A 111 8.13 -5.08 9.32
C LYS A 111 8.36 -6.11 10.41
N LYS A 112 7.28 -6.66 10.97
CA LYS A 112 7.32 -7.84 11.83
C LYS A 112 7.07 -9.06 10.93
N PRO A 113 8.11 -9.76 10.44
CA PRO A 113 7.94 -10.88 9.49
C PRO A 113 7.39 -12.15 10.17
N LYS A 114 6.84 -12.04 11.37
CA LYS A 114 6.32 -13.19 12.11
C LYS A 114 5.10 -13.74 11.37
N GLU A 115 5.13 -15.03 11.07
CA GLU A 115 3.98 -15.76 10.55
C GLU A 115 2.77 -15.55 11.47
N ASN A 116 1.61 -15.29 10.86
CA ASN A 116 0.39 -14.95 11.60
C ASN A 116 -0.62 -16.11 11.64
N GLY A 117 -0.23 -17.29 11.15
CA GLY A 117 -1.05 -18.51 11.12
C GLY A 117 -2.08 -18.57 9.98
N TYR A 118 -2.11 -17.57 9.11
CA TYR A 118 -2.86 -17.60 7.86
C TYR A 118 -1.98 -18.01 6.69
N TYR A 119 -2.60 -18.58 5.67
CA TYR A 119 -1.95 -19.09 4.49
C TYR A 119 -2.75 -18.76 3.23
N CYS A 120 -2.01 -18.55 2.15
CA CYS A 120 -2.54 -18.35 0.81
C CYS A 120 -1.83 -19.24 -0.19
N LEU A 121 -2.48 -19.53 -1.32
CA LEU A 121 -1.79 -20.10 -2.46
C LEU A 121 -0.96 -19.01 -3.14
N SER A 122 0.29 -19.32 -3.40
CA SER A 122 1.27 -18.40 -3.96
C SER A 122 1.85 -18.91 -5.27
N CYS A 123 2.03 -18.00 -6.20
CA CYS A 123 2.72 -18.21 -7.47
C CYS A 123 3.11 -16.87 -8.06
N PHE A 124 4.32 -16.77 -8.60
CA PHE A 124 4.82 -15.60 -9.30
C PHE A 124 5.35 -16.00 -10.66
N THR A 125 4.89 -15.34 -11.71
CA THR A 125 5.30 -15.61 -13.09
C THR A 125 5.44 -14.29 -13.84
N VAL A 126 6.57 -14.16 -14.55
CA VAL A 126 6.87 -13.03 -15.43
C VAL A 126 6.67 -13.46 -16.88
N GLY A 127 6.13 -12.57 -17.71
CA GLY A 127 5.84 -12.81 -19.14
C GLY A 127 4.52 -13.54 -19.43
N SER A 128 3.71 -13.86 -18.41
CA SER A 128 2.44 -14.59 -18.56
C SER A 128 1.40 -14.09 -17.57
N ASN A 129 0.12 -14.17 -17.95
CA ASN A 129 -1.03 -13.89 -17.09
C ASN A 129 -1.60 -15.17 -16.42
N ARG A 130 -0.83 -16.27 -16.46
CA ARG A 130 -1.14 -17.55 -15.81
C ARG A 130 0.06 -17.99 -14.99
N CYS A 131 -0.20 -18.71 -13.91
CA CYS A 131 0.83 -19.41 -13.17
C CYS A 131 1.41 -20.53 -14.06
N ILE A 132 2.72 -20.49 -14.35
CA ILE A 132 3.40 -21.54 -15.15
C ILE A 132 3.92 -22.67 -14.26
N GLY A 133 4.15 -22.41 -12.97
CA GLY A 133 4.55 -23.42 -11.99
C GLY A 133 3.39 -23.91 -11.11
N ASP A 134 3.73 -24.54 -10.01
CA ASP A 134 2.75 -24.96 -9.01
C ASP A 134 2.38 -23.83 -8.05
N HIS A 135 1.10 -23.81 -7.67
CA HIS A 135 0.67 -23.04 -6.52
C HIS A 135 1.20 -23.66 -5.24
N LYS A 136 1.92 -22.88 -4.44
CA LYS A 136 2.47 -23.32 -3.16
C LYS A 136 1.72 -22.70 -2.02
N LEU A 137 1.48 -23.45 -0.96
CA LEU A 137 0.99 -22.90 0.29
C LEU A 137 2.05 -21.94 0.86
N PHE A 138 1.65 -20.70 1.13
CA PHE A 138 2.55 -19.62 1.55
C PHE A 138 2.09 -19.03 2.88
N PRO A 139 2.97 -18.99 3.89
CA PRO A 139 2.63 -18.45 5.21
C PRO A 139 2.53 -16.92 5.14
N CYS A 140 1.38 -16.39 5.56
CA CYS A 140 1.17 -14.96 5.69
C CYS A 140 1.84 -14.43 6.96
N THR A 141 2.23 -13.16 6.93
CA THR A 141 2.97 -12.50 8.01
C THR A 141 2.27 -11.23 8.48
N GLY A 142 2.48 -10.87 9.75
CA GLY A 142 1.99 -9.60 10.29
C GLY A 142 0.48 -9.40 10.09
N ASN A 143 0.09 -8.34 9.37
CA ASN A 143 -1.29 -7.95 9.09
C ASN A 143 -1.85 -8.49 7.76
N GLU A 144 -1.15 -9.42 7.11
CA GLU A 144 -1.60 -10.05 5.87
C GLU A 144 -2.69 -11.10 6.18
N ARG A 145 -3.96 -10.79 5.89
CA ARG A 145 -5.10 -11.66 6.22
C ARG A 145 -5.99 -12.00 5.03
N ASP A 146 -5.65 -11.46 3.88
CA ASP A 146 -6.30 -11.80 2.61
C ASP A 146 -5.29 -12.45 1.67
N CYS A 147 -5.81 -13.26 0.75
CA CYS A 147 -5.08 -13.75 -0.40
C CYS A 147 -5.39 -12.86 -1.59
N PHE A 148 -4.38 -12.54 -2.40
CA PHE A 148 -4.57 -11.84 -3.66
C PHE A 148 -4.22 -12.71 -4.86
N VAL A 149 -4.86 -12.40 -5.99
CA VAL A 149 -4.46 -12.85 -7.32
C VAL A 149 -4.43 -11.63 -8.23
N PHE A 150 -3.25 -11.29 -8.72
CA PHE A 150 -2.99 -10.27 -9.74
C PHE A 150 -2.70 -10.93 -11.08
N THR A 151 -3.36 -10.46 -12.13
CA THR A 151 -3.06 -10.83 -13.51
C THR A 151 -3.09 -9.60 -14.41
N GLY A 152 -2.06 -9.39 -15.21
CA GLY A 152 -2.03 -8.33 -16.20
C GLY A 152 -0.66 -7.68 -16.33
N LYS A 153 -0.63 -6.49 -16.92
CA LYS A 153 0.60 -5.75 -17.13
C LYS A 153 0.90 -4.83 -15.95
N ALA A 154 2.15 -4.82 -15.54
CA ALA A 154 2.66 -3.91 -14.52
C ALA A 154 4.13 -3.57 -14.78
N THR A 155 4.61 -2.54 -14.09
CA THR A 155 6.01 -2.16 -14.05
C THR A 155 6.45 -2.10 -12.60
N ILE A 156 7.42 -2.95 -12.24
CA ILE A 156 8.12 -2.89 -10.95
C ILE A 156 9.12 -1.72 -11.01
N PRO A 157 9.37 -0.98 -9.91
CA PRO A 157 10.32 0.14 -9.92
C PRO A 157 11.70 -0.21 -10.50
N GLY A 158 12.11 0.53 -11.53
CA GLY A 158 13.41 0.34 -12.18
C GLY A 158 13.44 -0.77 -13.24
N GLU A 159 12.31 -1.44 -13.50
CA GLU A 159 12.18 -2.49 -14.52
C GLU A 159 11.36 -2.02 -15.72
N LYS A 160 11.38 -2.82 -16.79
CA LYS A 160 10.49 -2.63 -17.95
C LYS A 160 9.11 -3.21 -17.64
N GLU A 161 8.09 -2.70 -18.33
CA GLU A 161 6.74 -3.27 -18.24
C GLU A 161 6.79 -4.75 -18.68
N SER A 162 6.09 -5.59 -17.92
CA SER A 162 5.91 -7.01 -18.26
C SER A 162 4.49 -7.46 -17.90
N THR A 163 4.11 -8.64 -18.39
CA THR A 163 2.88 -9.31 -17.99
C THR A 163 3.18 -10.20 -16.80
N PHE A 164 2.35 -10.18 -15.77
CA PHE A 164 2.53 -10.97 -14.56
C PHE A 164 1.29 -11.79 -14.21
N TYR A 165 1.55 -12.93 -13.61
CA TYR A 165 0.66 -13.61 -12.69
C TYR A 165 1.32 -13.56 -11.32
N ASN A 166 0.63 -13.03 -10.32
CA ASN A 166 1.13 -13.01 -8.95
C ASN A 166 -0.01 -13.37 -8.00
N SER A 167 0.21 -14.31 -7.10
CA SER A 167 -0.72 -14.63 -6.02
C SER A 167 0.04 -14.85 -4.73
N GLY A 168 -0.58 -14.52 -3.60
CA GLY A 168 0.05 -14.62 -2.29
C GLY A 168 -0.79 -13.95 -1.21
N CYS A 169 -0.15 -13.52 -0.14
CA CYS A 169 -0.79 -12.86 0.99
C CYS A 169 -0.77 -11.33 0.81
N ILE A 170 -1.83 -10.65 1.24
CA ILE A 170 -1.92 -9.19 1.23
C ILE A 170 -2.55 -8.68 2.53
N THR A 171 -2.23 -7.44 2.88
CA THR A 171 -2.89 -6.71 3.97
C THR A 171 -4.41 -6.77 3.82
N GLU A 172 -5.11 -7.01 4.93
CA GLU A 172 -6.57 -7.07 4.98
C GLU A 172 -7.24 -5.86 4.29
N GLY A 173 -8.16 -6.15 3.37
CA GLY A 173 -8.92 -5.15 2.59
C GLY A 173 -8.11 -4.40 1.53
N ALA A 174 -6.84 -4.73 1.30
CA ALA A 174 -5.96 -3.91 0.49
C ALA A 174 -6.24 -3.94 -1.01
N CYS A 175 -6.89 -4.97 -1.55
CA CYS A 175 -7.27 -5.01 -2.96
C CYS A 175 -8.13 -3.82 -3.40
N ASP A 176 -8.93 -3.25 -2.49
CA ASP A 176 -9.87 -2.17 -2.79
C ASP A 176 -9.20 -0.81 -3.01
N TYR A 177 -7.93 -0.67 -2.61
CA TYR A 177 -7.24 0.62 -2.62
C TYR A 177 -5.80 0.57 -3.12
N VAL A 178 -5.14 -0.60 -3.13
CA VAL A 178 -3.76 -0.75 -3.60
C VAL A 178 -3.54 -0.18 -5.00
N PRO A 179 -4.42 -0.42 -6.00
CA PRO A 179 -4.25 0.16 -7.33
C PRO A 179 -4.14 1.70 -7.36
N ASP A 180 -4.73 2.40 -6.39
CA ASP A 180 -4.82 3.87 -6.37
C ASP A 180 -3.72 4.54 -5.55
N ILE A 181 -3.06 3.79 -4.67
CA ILE A 181 -2.13 4.37 -3.67
C ILE A 181 -0.68 3.92 -3.83
N ILE A 182 -0.40 2.86 -4.59
CA ILE A 182 0.97 2.44 -4.89
C ILE A 182 1.69 3.55 -5.67
N VAL A 183 2.96 3.80 -5.33
CA VAL A 183 3.72 4.95 -5.86
C VAL A 183 4.88 4.55 -6.75
N GLY A 184 5.40 3.34 -6.57
CA GLY A 184 6.47 2.76 -7.37
C GLY A 184 5.93 1.83 -8.44
N THR A 185 5.20 0.81 -8.03
CA THR A 185 4.61 -0.17 -8.94
C THR A 185 3.50 0.48 -9.76
N LYS A 186 3.60 0.38 -11.09
CA LYS A 186 2.57 0.90 -12.00
C LYS A 186 1.78 -0.25 -12.58
N VAL A 187 0.46 -0.20 -12.44
CA VAL A 187 -0.44 -1.24 -12.95
C VAL A 187 -1.19 -0.71 -14.17
N HIS A 188 -1.21 -1.49 -15.26
CA HIS A 188 -1.97 -1.14 -16.46
C HIS A 188 -3.47 -1.24 -16.19
N LYS A 189 -4.28 -0.36 -16.82
CA LYS A 189 -5.74 -0.26 -16.57
C LYS A 189 -6.53 -1.55 -16.84
N THR A 190 -6.00 -2.42 -17.69
CA THR A 190 -6.63 -3.71 -18.07
C THR A 190 -6.24 -4.86 -17.15
N SER A 191 -5.39 -4.61 -16.16
CA SER A 191 -4.96 -5.62 -15.19
C SER A 191 -6.05 -5.80 -14.13
N SER A 192 -6.06 -6.97 -13.49
CA SER A 192 -7.02 -7.28 -12.43
C SER A 192 -6.31 -7.75 -11.18
N ILE A 193 -6.77 -7.26 -10.03
CA ILE A 193 -6.45 -7.81 -8.72
C ILE A 193 -7.75 -8.31 -8.07
N ARG A 194 -7.72 -9.50 -7.49
CA ARG A 194 -8.85 -10.10 -6.76
C ARG A 194 -8.37 -10.54 -5.40
N CYS A 195 -9.21 -10.35 -4.38
CA CYS A 195 -8.93 -10.81 -3.03
C CYS A 195 -9.91 -11.90 -2.58
N SER A 196 -9.45 -12.74 -1.66
CA SER A 196 -10.26 -13.66 -0.86
C SER A 196 -9.71 -13.74 0.56
N ALA A 197 -10.51 -14.21 1.51
CA ALA A 197 -10.02 -14.39 2.88
C ALA A 197 -8.91 -15.45 2.93
N ALA A 198 -7.85 -15.19 3.69
CA ALA A 198 -6.80 -16.18 3.91
C ALA A 198 -7.27 -17.33 4.80
N GLN A 199 -6.70 -18.51 4.59
CA GLN A 199 -7.06 -19.70 5.33
C GLN A 199 -6.19 -19.84 6.57
N ARG A 200 -6.79 -20.14 7.72
CA ARG A 200 -6.00 -20.56 8.88
C ARG A 200 -5.48 -21.97 8.66
N ALA A 201 -4.22 -22.23 9.02
CA ALA A 201 -3.77 -23.61 9.08
C ALA A 201 -4.65 -24.40 10.04
N ARG A 202 -5.26 -25.48 9.55
CA ARG A 202 -5.75 -26.56 10.41
C ARG A 202 -4.53 -27.38 10.81
N LYS A 203 -4.33 -27.62 12.11
CA LYS A 203 -3.19 -28.37 12.69
C LYS A 203 -2.84 -29.64 11.88
N ARG A 204 -3.86 -30.41 11.46
CA ARG A 204 -3.74 -31.62 10.62
C ARG A 204 -3.04 -31.46 9.26
N TYR A 205 -3.10 -30.28 8.64
CA TYR A 205 -2.52 -30.04 7.29
C TYR A 205 -1.04 -29.69 7.36
N LEU A 206 -0.61 -29.05 8.46
CA LEU A 206 0.82 -28.74 8.71
C LEU A 206 1.61 -30.00 9.03
N ASP A 207 1.02 -30.92 9.82
CA ASP A 207 1.62 -32.22 10.15
C ASP A 207 1.88 -33.07 8.88
N GLN A 208 1.03 -32.93 7.86
CA GLN A 208 1.16 -33.63 6.57
C GLN A 208 2.29 -33.09 5.69
N CYS A 209 2.57 -31.78 5.74
CA CYS A 209 3.68 -31.16 5.00
C CYS A 209 5.06 -31.37 5.68
N GLU A 210 5.08 -31.66 6.98
CA GLU A 210 6.32 -32.06 7.68
C GLU A 210 6.74 -33.49 7.31
N ASP A 211 5.77 -34.40 7.17
CA ASP A 211 6.02 -35.80 6.80
C ASP A 211 6.58 -35.94 5.37
N GLU A 212 6.14 -35.12 4.41
CA GLU A 212 6.69 -35.14 3.04
C GLU A 212 8.10 -34.54 2.92
N ARG A 213 8.52 -33.65 3.84
CA ARG A 213 9.88 -33.12 3.87
C ARG A 213 10.93 -34.11 4.37
N TYR A 214 10.51 -35.21 5.02
CA TYR A 214 11.38 -36.28 5.52
C TYR A 214 11.40 -37.54 4.64
N LYS A 215 10.69 -37.55 3.49
CA LYS A 215 10.67 -38.67 2.52
C LYS A 215 11.69 -38.55 1.39
N LYS A 216 12.88 -37.99 1.64
CA LYS A 216 13.98 -37.95 0.67
C LYS A 216 15.28 -38.49 1.23
#